data_AF-A0A173V2P9-F1
#
_entry.id   AF-A0A173V2P9-F1
#
_cell.length_a   1.000
_cell.length_b   1.000
_cell.length_c   1.000
_cell.angle_alpha   90.00
_cell.angle_beta   90.00
_cell.angle_gamma   90.00
#
_symmetry.space_group_name_H-M   'P 1'
#
loop_
_entity.id
_entity.type
_entity.pdbx_description
1 polymer ?
#
loop_
_entity_poly.entity_id
_entity_poly.type
_entity_poly.pdbx_seq_one_letter_code
_entity_poly.pdbx_strand_id
1 'polypeptide(L)'
;MKKISLVVFPALTIVLEALPMGAVCTFAISPTERVRETFSYFSLIPFGYANFAPLITAILTVVANKTIMVVPKPLIGQTASEFLWKQEKHLPMRRS
;
A
#
# COMPACT_ATOMS: atom_id res chain seq x y z
N MET A 1 14.84 13.29 0.01
CA MET A 1 13.40 13.52 -0.24
C MET A 1 12.61 12.24 -0.55
N LYS A 2 13.03 11.39 -1.50
CA LYS A 2 12.27 10.16 -1.88
C LYS A 2 11.94 9.19 -0.73
N LYS A 3 12.87 8.97 0.22
CA LYS A 3 12.69 8.01 1.32
C LYS A 3 11.64 8.43 2.35
N ILE A 4 11.51 9.73 2.62
CA ILE A 4 10.55 10.26 3.59
C ILE A 4 9.14 10.15 3.00
N SER A 5 9.00 10.52 1.73
CA SER A 5 7.75 10.35 0.97
C SER A 5 7.28 8.90 0.92
N LEU A 6 8.20 7.93 0.74
CA LEU A 6 7.91 6.49 0.76
C LEU A 6 7.36 5.96 2.09
N VAL A 7 7.50 6.68 3.19
CA VAL A 7 6.98 6.28 4.51
C VAL A 7 5.78 7.12 4.92
N VAL A 8 5.81 8.42 4.63
CA VAL A 8 4.73 9.36 4.97
C VAL A 8 3.44 9.03 4.22
N PHE A 9 3.51 8.74 2.92
CA PHE A 9 2.30 8.43 2.15
C PHE A 9 1.61 7.14 2.63
N PRO A 10 2.32 5.99 2.80
CA PRO A 10 1.69 4.79 3.35
C PRO A 10 1.13 4.97 4.76
N ALA A 11 1.85 5.69 5.63
CA ALA A 11 1.37 5.98 6.98
C ALA A 11 0.08 6.82 6.94
N LEU A 12 0.02 7.84 6.08
CA LEU A 12 -1.18 8.65 5.88
C LEU A 12 -2.34 7.81 5.34
N THR A 13 -2.09 6.90 4.40
CA THR A 13 -3.12 6.00 3.86
C THR A 13 -3.74 5.12 4.97
N ILE A 14 -2.92 4.55 5.86
CA ILE A 14 -3.44 3.75 6.98
C ILE A 14 -4.34 4.60 7.91
N VAL A 15 -3.96 5.84 8.17
CA VAL A 15 -4.80 6.76 8.96
C VAL A 15 -6.13 7.03 8.25
N LEU A 16 -6.10 7.24 6.94
CA LEU A 16 -7.30 7.46 6.13
C LEU A 16 -8.23 6.24 6.10
N GLU A 17 -7.68 5.02 6.03
CA GLU A 17 -8.44 3.77 6.09
C GLU A 17 -9.02 3.47 7.47
N ALA A 18 -8.33 3.90 8.53
CA ALA A 18 -8.79 3.77 9.90
C ALA A 18 -9.97 4.70 10.22
N LEU A 19 -10.03 5.87 9.58
CA LEU A 19 -11.12 6.83 9.76
C LEU A 19 -12.46 6.23 9.29
N PRO A 20 -13.57 6.51 10.00
CA PRO A 20 -14.91 6.01 9.65
C PRO A 20 -15.53 6.79 8.48
N MET A 21 -14.74 7.07 7.45
CA MET A 21 -15.12 7.81 6.24
C MET A 21 -14.95 6.98 4.97
N GLY A 22 -14.17 5.89 5.03
CA GLY A 22 -13.84 5.09 3.86
C GLY A 22 -14.96 4.15 3.43
N ALA A 23 -15.48 3.32 4.35
CA ALA A 23 -16.39 2.24 3.98
C ALA A 23 -17.83 2.75 3.99
N VAL A 24 -18.43 2.90 2.82
CA VAL A 24 -19.81 3.35 2.70
C VAL A 24 -20.74 2.16 2.54
N CYS A 25 -21.75 2.06 3.41
CA CYS A 25 -22.85 1.14 3.28
C CYS A 25 -24.14 1.95 3.09
N THR A 26 -24.90 1.66 2.03
CA THR A 26 -26.20 2.30 1.79
C THR A 26 -27.28 1.26 1.97
N PHE A 27 -28.12 1.46 2.98
CA PHE A 27 -29.23 0.59 3.30
C PHE A 27 -30.52 1.17 2.73
N ALA A 28 -31.35 0.32 2.13
CA ALA A 28 -32.71 0.70 1.73
C ALA A 28 -33.67 0.28 2.84
N ILE A 29 -34.06 1.22 3.69
CA ILE A 29 -35.00 0.97 4.79
C ILE A 29 -36.46 1.06 4.32
N SER A 30 -36.71 1.73 3.20
CA SER A 30 -37.98 1.72 2.49
C SER A 30 -37.74 1.86 0.97
N PRO A 31 -38.76 1.67 0.11
CA PRO A 31 -38.61 1.82 -1.34
C PRO A 31 -38.12 3.22 -1.77
N THR A 32 -38.40 4.24 -0.96
CA THR A 32 -38.09 5.64 -1.22
C THR A 32 -36.97 6.19 -0.34
N GLU A 33 -36.59 5.49 0.72
CA GLU A 33 -35.63 5.97 1.71
C GLU A 33 -34.38 5.10 1.76
N ARG A 34 -33.23 5.78 1.68
CA ARG A 34 -31.92 5.14 1.84
C ARG A 34 -31.13 5.84 2.92
N VAL A 35 -30.53 5.04 3.80
CA VAL A 35 -29.64 5.51 4.87
C VAL A 35 -28.21 5.16 4.48
N ARG A 36 -27.33 6.16 4.51
CA ARG A 36 -25.90 5.97 4.24
C ARG A 36 -25.14 5.99 5.55
N GLU A 37 -24.51 4.87 5.86
CA GLU A 37 -23.62 4.72 7.01
C GLU A 37 -22.16 4.66 6.53
N THR A 38 -21.26 5.26 7.32
CA THR A 38 -19.82 5.23 7.04
C THR A 38 -19.07 4.50 8.15
N PHE A 39 -18.21 3.58 7.75
CA PHE A 39 -17.43 2.74 8.63
C PHE A 39 -15.94 2.85 8.30
N SER A 40 -15.11 2.41 9.24
CA SER A 40 -13.68 2.20 9.02
C SER A 40 -13.46 1.00 8.10
N TYR A 41 -12.39 1.01 7.30
CA TYR A 41 -12.02 -0.15 6.48
C TYR A 41 -11.60 -1.36 7.33
N PHE A 42 -11.13 -1.13 8.56
CA PHE A 42 -10.78 -2.20 9.50
C PHE A 42 -11.99 -2.79 10.24
N SER A 43 -13.19 -2.22 10.07
CA SER A 43 -14.40 -2.76 10.68
C SER A 43 -14.85 -4.02 9.95
N LEU A 44 -15.28 -5.03 10.72
CA LEU A 44 -15.90 -6.24 10.18
C LEU A 44 -17.40 -6.04 9.85
N ILE A 45 -17.98 -4.89 10.21
CA ILE A 45 -19.40 -4.60 9.98
C ILE A 45 -19.73 -4.55 8.47
N PRO A 46 -19.02 -3.78 7.62
CA PRO A 46 -19.26 -3.79 6.17
C PRO A 46 -19.05 -5.17 5.54
N PHE A 47 -18.08 -5.94 6.04
CA PHE A 47 -17.84 -7.31 5.60
C PHE A 47 -19.05 -8.21 5.87
N GLY A 48 -19.69 -8.07 7.04
CA GLY A 48 -20.93 -8.75 7.36
C GLY A 48 -22.11 -8.39 6.44
N TYR A 49 -22.11 -7.17 5.87
CA TYR A 49 -23.09 -6.72 4.86
C TYR A 49 -22.68 -7.03 3.42
N ALA A 50 -21.72 -7.94 3.21
CA ALA A 50 -21.16 -8.29 1.90
C ALA A 50 -20.41 -7.16 1.17
N ASN A 51 -20.10 -6.06 1.85
CA ASN A 51 -19.19 -5.03 1.35
C ASN A 51 -17.75 -5.39 1.75
N PHE A 52 -17.14 -6.30 0.98
CA PHE A 52 -15.82 -6.87 1.29
C PHE A 52 -14.64 -5.98 0.90
N ALA A 53 -14.84 -5.08 -0.07
CA ALA A 53 -13.78 -4.25 -0.63
C ALA A 53 -12.98 -3.46 0.43
N PRO A 54 -13.63 -2.77 1.40
CA PRO A 54 -12.93 -2.03 2.45
C PRO A 54 -11.90 -2.87 3.23
N LEU A 55 -12.31 -4.06 3.69
CA LEU A 55 -11.45 -4.91 4.51
C LEU A 55 -10.28 -5.49 3.70
N ILE A 56 -10.55 -5.92 2.47
CA ILE A 56 -9.51 -6.43 1.56
C ILE A 56 -8.49 -5.32 1.27
N THR A 57 -8.95 -4.09 1.02
CA THR A 57 -8.08 -2.93 0.78
C THR A 57 -7.21 -2.63 2.01
N ALA A 58 -7.79 -2.58 3.21
CA ALA A 58 -7.00 -2.34 4.43
C ALA A 58 -5.92 -3.39 4.67
N ILE A 59 -6.24 -4.68 4.48
CA ILE A 59 -5.25 -5.76 4.61
C ILE A 59 -4.13 -5.59 3.58
N LEU A 60 -4.49 -5.28 2.32
CA LEU A 60 -3.52 -5.08 1.25
C LEU A 60 -2.60 -3.88 1.54
N THR A 61 -3.13 -2.79 2.07
CA THR A 61 -2.35 -1.60 2.46
C THR A 61 -1.36 -1.91 3.57
N VAL A 62 -1.75 -2.70 4.58
CA VAL A 62 -0.85 -3.15 5.65
C VAL A 62 0.29 -4.01 5.09
N VAL A 63 -0.02 -4.95 4.20
CA VAL A 63 0.97 -5.83 3.55
C VAL A 63 1.92 -5.02 2.66
N ALA A 64 1.38 -4.07 1.88
CA ALA A 64 2.16 -3.20 1.01
C ALA A 64 3.10 -2.30 1.83
N ASN A 65 2.60 -1.68 2.89
CA ASN A 65 3.41 -0.85 3.78
C ASN A 65 4.54 -1.67 4.42
N LYS A 66 4.24 -2.86 4.94
CA LYS A 66 5.27 -3.78 5.47
C LYS A 66 6.32 -4.12 4.42
N THR A 67 5.91 -4.39 3.18
CA THR A 67 6.82 -4.70 2.09
C THR A 67 7.72 -3.52 1.73
N ILE A 68 7.18 -2.30 1.68
CA ILE A 68 7.94 -1.07 1.41
C ILE A 68 8.97 -0.81 2.51
N MET A 69 8.63 -1.09 3.77
CA MET A 69 9.54 -0.94 4.91
C MET A 69 10.63 -2.03 4.96
N VAL A 70 10.30 -3.28 4.61
CA VAL A 70 11.21 -4.44 4.67
C VAL A 70 12.12 -4.54 3.44
N VAL A 71 11.69 -4.03 2.27
CA VAL A 71 12.47 -4.03 1.03
C VAL A 71 12.96 -2.61 0.74
N PRO A 72 14.07 -2.15 1.35
CA PRO A 72 14.61 -0.82 1.09
C PRO A 72 15.30 -0.71 -0.28
N LYS A 73 15.41 -1.80 -1.03
CA LYS A 73 16.07 -1.82 -2.34
C LYS A 73 15.02 -1.79 -3.45
N PRO A 74 14.89 -0.66 -4.18
CA PRO A 74 14.01 -0.63 -5.34
C PRO A 74 14.57 -1.61 -6.36
N LEU A 75 13.79 -2.65 -6.67
CA LEU A 75 14.10 -3.70 -7.64
C LEU A 75 14.32 -3.21 -9.08
N ILE A 76 14.36 -1.89 -9.30
CA ILE A 76 14.43 -1.24 -10.60
C ILE A 76 15.83 -0.66 -10.90
N GLY A 77 16.75 -0.59 -9.93
CA GLY A 77 18.03 0.10 -10.12
C GLY A 77 19.29 -0.73 -9.93
N GLN A 78 19.22 -1.93 -9.36
CA GLN A 78 20.44 -2.64 -8.96
C GLN A 78 20.98 -3.61 -10.01
N THR A 79 20.16 -4.13 -10.92
CA THR A 79 20.63 -5.19 -11.81
C THR A 79 21.70 -4.70 -12.77
N ALA A 80 21.55 -3.52 -13.39
CA ALA A 80 22.51 -3.02 -14.36
C ALA A 80 23.82 -2.54 -13.70
N SER A 81 23.75 -1.74 -12.64
CA SER A 81 24.95 -1.22 -11.97
C SER A 81 25.74 -2.30 -11.23
N GLU A 82 25.08 -3.29 -10.62
CA GLU A 82 25.77 -4.43 -10.00
C GLU A 82 26.39 -5.35 -11.06
N PHE A 83 25.76 -5.51 -12.23
CA PHE A 83 26.32 -6.29 -13.33
C PHE A 83 27.53 -5.58 -13.95
N LEU A 84 27.45 -4.26 -14.18
CA LEU A 84 28.56 -3.44 -14.67
C LEU A 84 29.72 -3.40 -13.68
N TRP A 85 29.45 -3.21 -12.39
CA TRP A 85 30.47 -3.25 -11.33
C TRP A 85 31.14 -4.63 -11.21
N LYS A 86 30.37 -5.71 -11.41
CA LYS A 86 30.90 -7.08 -11.43
C LYS A 86 31.74 -7.36 -12.69
N GLN A 87 31.37 -6.79 -13.84
CA GLN A 87 32.20 -6.86 -15.06
C GLN A 87 33.50 -6.06 -14.92
N GLU A 88 33.44 -4.85 -14.34
CA GLU A 88 34.62 -3.99 -14.12
C GLU A 88 35.66 -4.64 -13.20
N LYS A 89 35.23 -5.32 -12.13
CA LYS A 89 36.13 -6.03 -11.21
C LYS A 89 36.85 -7.24 -11.81
N HIS A 90 36.36 -7.80 -12.91
CA HIS A 90 36.97 -8.96 -13.56
C HIS A 90 37.84 -8.61 -14.78
N LEU A 91 37.96 -7.32 -15.14
CA LEU A 91 38.86 -6.88 -16.20
C LEU A 91 40.26 -6.60 -15.62
N PRO A 92 41.34 -7.20 -16.17
CA PRO A 92 42.69 -6.87 -15.74
C PRO A 92 42.96 -5.39 -16.06
N MET A 93 43.41 -4.63 -15.06
CA MET A 93 43.85 -3.24 -15.22
C MET A 93 44.89 -3.15 -16.34
N ARG A 94 44.47 -2.67 -17.51
CA ARG A 94 45.40 -2.29 -18.58
C ARG A 94 46.03 -0.96 -18.17
N ARG A 95 47.12 -1.02 -17.41
CA ARG A 95 48.02 0.13 -17.25
C ARG A 95 48.62 0.45 -18.62
N SER A 96 48.34 1.63 -19.16
CA SER A 96 49.12 2.23 -20.25
C SER A 96 50.45 2.72 -19.73
#